data_AF-A0A1H4G7J1-F1
#
_entry.id   AF-A0A1H4G7J1-F1
#
_cell.length_a   1.000
_cell.length_b   1.000
_cell.length_c   1.000
_cell.angle_alpha   90.00
_cell.angle_beta   90.00
_cell.angle_gamma   90.00
#
_symmetry.space_group_name_H-M   'P 1'
#
loop_
_entity.id
_entity.type
_entity.pdbx_description
1 polymer ?
#
loop_
_entity_poly.entity_id
_entity_poly.type
_entity_poly.pdbx_seq_one_letter_code
_entity_poly.pdbx_strand_id
1 'polypeptide(L)'
;MIRAALIALALLTGPALAHRLNVFAWIDGGEVVVEAKFASGARPRVGMVRVYDGADALIRTMGVDENGSARFPLEGAGQGLRIEVDAGDGHEDYWILTPDDIARQTGG
;
A
#
# COMPACT_ATOMS: atom_id res chain seq x y z
N MET A 1 -13.02 18.32 43.03
CA MET A 1 -13.06 16.91 42.57
C MET A 1 -13.30 16.75 41.06
N ILE A 2 -13.83 17.75 40.35
CA ILE A 2 -14.06 17.70 38.88
C ILE A 2 -12.74 17.70 38.07
N ARG A 3 -11.67 18.35 38.57
CA ARG A 3 -10.37 18.45 37.87
C ARG A 3 -9.61 17.11 37.78
N ALA A 4 -9.73 16.24 38.80
CA ALA A 4 -9.08 14.94 38.79
C ALA A 4 -9.74 13.97 37.79
N ALA A 5 -11.06 14.08 37.59
CA ALA A 5 -11.80 13.28 36.63
C ALA A 5 -11.44 13.61 35.16
N LEU A 6 -11.12 14.88 34.87
CA LEU A 6 -10.71 15.30 33.53
C LEU A 6 -9.32 14.77 33.13
N ILE A 7 -8.40 14.63 34.10
CA ILE A 7 -7.05 14.10 33.86
C ILE A 7 -7.08 12.59 33.61
N ALA A 8 -8.00 11.86 34.24
CA ALA A 8 -8.15 10.41 34.04
C ALA A 8 -8.69 10.05 32.64
N LEU A 9 -9.51 10.91 32.02
CA LEU A 9 -10.10 10.66 30.70
C LEU A 9 -9.07 10.84 29.55
N ALA A 10 -8.04 11.67 29.74
CA ALA A 10 -7.01 11.93 28.73
C ALA A 10 -6.02 10.76 28.55
N LEU A 11 -6.02 9.77 29.45
CA LEU A 11 -5.11 8.62 29.40
C LEU A 11 -5.68 7.41 28.62
N LEU A 12 -6.89 7.54 28.05
CA LEU A 12 -7.55 6.50 27.26
C LEU A 12 -7.25 6.57 25.76
N THR A 13 -6.28 7.38 25.33
CA THR A 13 -5.84 7.43 23.93
C THR A 13 -4.94 6.22 23.61
N GLY A 14 -5.55 5.04 23.45
CA GLY A 14 -4.89 3.90 22.81
C GLY A 14 -4.64 4.18 21.32
N PRO A 15 -3.71 3.45 20.68
CA PRO A 15 -3.57 3.54 19.23
C PRO A 15 -4.93 3.22 18.61
N ALA A 16 -5.43 4.13 17.76
CA ALA A 16 -6.62 3.85 17.00
C ALA A 16 -6.34 2.60 16.15
N LEU A 17 -7.06 1.51 16.42
CA LEU A 17 -7.19 0.34 15.55
C LEU A 17 -7.99 0.72 14.28
N ALA A 18 -7.65 1.85 13.66
CA ALA A 18 -8.21 2.20 12.36
C ALA A 18 -7.72 1.14 11.36
N HIS A 19 -8.67 0.61 10.58
CA HIS A 19 -8.58 -0.60 9.79
C HIS A 19 -7.36 -0.62 8.84
N ARG A 20 -6.22 -1.11 9.32
CA ARG A 20 -4.97 -1.14 8.53
C ARG A 20 -5.20 -1.74 7.14
N LEU A 21 -4.86 -1.00 6.10
CA LEU A 21 -4.70 -1.52 4.74
C LEU A 21 -3.37 -2.26 4.68
N ASN A 22 -3.31 -3.37 3.95
CA ASN A 22 -2.06 -4.03 3.61
C ASN A 22 -1.93 -4.01 2.09
N VAL A 23 -0.77 -3.64 1.60
CA VAL A 23 -0.43 -3.66 0.17
C VAL A 23 0.58 -4.76 -0.08
N PHE A 24 0.40 -5.50 -1.17
CA PHE A 24 1.34 -6.48 -1.68
C PHE A 24 1.62 -6.18 -3.15
N ALA A 25 2.86 -6.35 -3.58
CA ALA A 25 3.19 -6.32 -4.99
C ALA A 25 4.20 -7.40 -5.37
N TRP A 26 4.05 -7.95 -6.57
CA TRP A 26 4.92 -8.99 -7.12
C TRP A 26 4.90 -8.93 -8.65
N ILE A 27 5.75 -9.72 -9.30
CA ILE A 27 5.80 -9.85 -10.75
C ILE A 27 5.15 -11.16 -11.17
N ASP A 28 4.26 -11.06 -12.14
CA ASP A 28 3.57 -12.19 -12.77
C ASP A 28 3.51 -11.95 -14.28
N GLY A 29 4.13 -12.83 -15.08
CA GLY A 29 4.06 -12.76 -16.53
C GLY A 29 4.61 -11.46 -17.17
N GLY A 30 5.56 -10.77 -16.52
CA GLY A 30 6.09 -9.48 -16.99
C GLY A 30 5.27 -8.26 -16.59
N GLU A 31 4.22 -8.45 -15.80
CA GLU A 31 3.45 -7.38 -15.17
C GLU A 31 3.78 -7.30 -13.68
N VAL A 32 3.76 -6.09 -13.13
CA VAL A 32 3.64 -5.86 -11.71
C VAL A 32 2.17 -6.02 -11.34
N VAL A 33 1.89 -6.92 -10.41
CA VAL A 33 0.58 -7.10 -9.79
C VAL A 33 0.61 -6.43 -8.42
N VAL A 34 -0.41 -5.64 -8.14
CA VAL A 34 -0.65 -4.98 -6.86
C VAL A 34 -1.93 -5.52 -6.29
N GLU A 35 -1.93 -5.92 -5.01
CA GLU A 35 -3.12 -6.31 -4.27
C GLU A 35 -3.21 -5.50 -2.98
N ALA A 36 -4.38 -4.91 -2.72
CA ALA A 36 -4.68 -4.23 -1.47
C ALA A 36 -5.77 -4.98 -0.70
N LYS A 37 -5.61 -5.08 0.62
CA LYS A 37 -6.53 -5.81 1.50
C LYS A 37 -6.55 -5.20 2.90
N PHE A 38 -7.73 -4.86 3.38
CA PHE A 38 -7.91 -4.45 4.79
C PHE A 38 -7.57 -5.61 5.72
N ALA A 39 -7.10 -5.31 6.93
CA ALA A 39 -6.79 -6.31 7.95
C ALA A 39 -8.00 -7.21 8.31
N SER A 40 -9.23 -6.74 8.07
CA SER A 40 -10.46 -7.54 8.19
C SER A 40 -10.60 -8.65 7.15
N GLY A 41 -9.79 -8.61 6.09
CA GLY A 41 -9.86 -9.48 4.93
C GLY A 41 -10.66 -8.90 3.76
N ALA A 42 -11.41 -7.81 3.96
CA ALA A 42 -12.13 -7.14 2.89
C ALA A 42 -11.15 -6.47 1.90
N ARG A 43 -11.58 -6.34 0.64
CA ARG A 43 -10.82 -5.65 -0.40
C ARG A 43 -11.40 -4.25 -0.65
N PRO A 44 -10.57 -3.22 -0.85
CA PRO A 44 -11.07 -1.90 -1.24
C PRO A 44 -11.70 -1.97 -2.63
N ARG A 45 -12.86 -1.31 -2.80
CA ARG A 45 -13.53 -1.16 -4.10
C ARG A 45 -13.13 0.13 -4.83
N VAL A 46 -12.51 1.05 -4.09
CA VAL A 46 -11.97 2.31 -4.57
C VAL A 46 -10.61 2.50 -3.91
N GLY A 47 -9.68 3.10 -4.63
CA GLY A 47 -8.34 3.36 -4.14
C GLY A 47 -7.43 3.78 -5.26
N MET A 48 -6.43 4.59 -4.94
CA MET A 48 -5.45 5.11 -5.89
C MET A 48 -4.12 4.43 -5.66
N VAL A 49 -3.60 3.79 -6.72
CA VAL A 49 -2.26 3.24 -6.78
C VAL A 49 -1.32 4.30 -7.36
N ARG A 50 -0.23 4.60 -6.65
CA ARG A 50 0.86 5.47 -7.12
C ARG A 50 2.14 4.66 -7.19
N VAL A 51 2.82 4.68 -8.33
CA VAL A 51 4.06 3.93 -8.55
C VAL A 51 5.19 4.91 -8.74
N TYR A 52 6.24 4.75 -7.94
CA TYR A 52 7.45 5.54 -7.98
C TYR A 52 8.64 4.66 -8.38
N ASP A 53 9.57 5.23 -9.13
CA ASP A 53 10.83 4.58 -9.47
C ASP A 53 11.83 4.59 -8.29
N GLY A 54 13.01 4.00 -8.49
CA GLY A 54 14.08 3.97 -7.49
C GLY A 54 14.68 5.34 -7.12
N ALA A 55 14.30 6.41 -7.84
CA ALA A 55 14.66 7.79 -7.53
C ALA A 55 13.50 8.57 -6.87
N ASP A 56 12.45 7.86 -6.42
CA ASP A 56 11.22 8.41 -5.86
C ASP A 56 10.42 9.32 -6.82
N ALA A 57 10.66 9.22 -8.14
CA ALA A 57 9.85 9.93 -9.12
C ALA A 57 8.55 9.18 -9.39
N LEU A 58 7.41 9.87 -9.33
CA LEU A 58 6.10 9.30 -9.67
C LEU A 58 6.05 9.00 -11.18
N ILE A 59 5.99 7.72 -11.53
CA ILE A 59 5.97 7.26 -12.93
C ILE A 59 4.60 6.76 -13.39
N ARG A 60 3.70 6.44 -12.45
CA ARG A 60 2.35 5.96 -12.81
C ARG A 60 1.32 6.21 -11.72
N THR A 61 0.07 6.38 -12.14
CA THR A 61 -1.10 6.45 -11.26
C THR A 61 -2.27 5.70 -11.90
N MET A 62 -2.98 4.88 -11.11
CA MET A 62 -4.17 4.16 -11.56
C MET A 62 -5.09 3.81 -10.38
N GLY A 63 -6.35 3.50 -10.65
CA GLY A 63 -7.26 2.97 -9.63
C GLY A 63 -7.05 1.47 -9.39
N VAL A 64 -7.39 0.99 -8.19
CA VAL A 64 -7.66 -0.44 -7.99
C VAL A 64 -8.94 -0.85 -8.72
N ASP A 65 -9.00 -2.11 -9.15
CA ASP A 65 -10.17 -2.73 -9.76
C ASP A 65 -11.20 -3.19 -8.69
N GLU A 66 -12.27 -3.84 -9.15
CA GLU A 66 -13.33 -4.36 -8.27
C GLU A 66 -12.87 -5.45 -7.29
N ASN A 67 -11.69 -6.03 -7.54
CA ASN A 67 -11.02 -7.01 -6.69
C ASN A 67 -9.93 -6.36 -5.83
N GLY A 68 -9.90 -5.03 -5.70
CA GLY A 68 -8.88 -4.33 -4.91
C GLY A 68 -7.45 -4.55 -5.44
N SER A 69 -7.31 -4.82 -6.73
CA SER A 69 -6.04 -5.13 -7.37
C SER A 69 -5.73 -4.15 -8.50
N ALA A 70 -4.48 -4.08 -8.93
CA ALA A 70 -4.08 -3.36 -10.13
C ALA A 70 -2.94 -4.12 -10.82
N ARG A 71 -2.81 -3.94 -12.14
CA ARG A 71 -1.76 -4.57 -12.94
C ARG A 71 -1.18 -3.57 -13.93
N PHE A 72 0.13 -3.64 -14.15
CA PHE A 72 0.80 -2.85 -15.17
C PHE A 72 2.10 -3.49 -15.65
N PRO A 73 2.57 -3.20 -16.88
CA PRO A 73 3.82 -3.74 -17.39
C PRO A 73 5.03 -3.36 -16.52
N LEU A 74 5.96 -4.31 -16.33
CA LEU A 74 7.23 -4.05 -15.66
C LEU A 74 8.18 -3.27 -16.59
N GLU A 75 8.12 -1.94 -16.53
CA GLU A 75 8.96 -1.04 -17.32
C GLU A 75 9.79 -0.13 -16.41
N GLY A 76 11.07 0.07 -16.74
CA GLY A 76 11.93 1.01 -16.00
C GLY A 76 12.25 0.64 -14.54
N ALA A 77 11.97 -0.60 -14.13
CA ALA A 77 12.03 -1.03 -12.72
C ALA A 77 13.42 -1.49 -12.24
N GLY A 78 14.48 -1.30 -13.03
CA GLY A 78 15.82 -1.82 -12.72
C GLY A 78 16.43 -1.32 -11.40
N GLN A 79 15.95 -0.18 -10.89
CA GLN A 79 16.35 0.37 -9.58
C GLN A 79 15.36 0.07 -8.46
N GLY A 80 14.36 -0.78 -8.72
CA GLY A 80 13.25 -1.05 -7.81
C GLY A 80 12.07 -0.11 -8.04
N LEU A 81 10.98 -0.40 -7.32
CA LEU A 81 9.74 0.37 -7.35
C LEU A 81 9.21 0.53 -5.92
N ARG A 82 8.65 1.70 -5.63
CA ARG A 82 7.75 1.92 -4.49
C ARG A 82 6.33 2.03 -5.00
N ILE A 83 5.45 1.19 -4.48
CA ILE A 83 4.03 1.16 -4.83
C ILE A 83 3.24 1.56 -3.60
N GLU A 84 2.52 2.66 -3.68
CA GLU A 84 1.59 3.11 -2.64
C GLU A 84 0.16 2.86 -3.07
N VAL A 85 -0.69 2.46 -2.13
CA VAL A 85 -2.15 2.41 -2.34
C VAL A 85 -2.82 3.22 -1.24
N ASP A 86 -3.65 4.17 -1.66
CA ASP A 86 -4.48 5.00 -0.79
C ASP A 86 -5.95 4.68 -1.07
N ALA A 87 -6.62 4.08 -0.09
CA ALA A 87 -8.04 3.72 -0.13
C ALA A 87 -8.95 4.75 0.56
N GLY A 88 -8.41 5.92 0.95
CA GLY A 88 -9.13 7.00 1.62
C GLY A 88 -9.26 6.82 3.14
N ASP A 89 -9.68 7.89 3.84
CA ASP A 89 -9.88 7.94 5.30
C ASP A 89 -8.65 7.50 6.14
N GLY A 90 -7.45 7.68 5.59
CA GLY A 90 -6.19 7.26 6.23
C GLY A 90 -5.88 5.77 6.07
N HIS A 91 -6.61 5.04 5.23
CA HIS A 91 -6.30 3.68 4.85
C HIS A 91 -5.32 3.67 3.68
N GLU A 92 -4.05 3.81 4.01
CA GLU A 92 -2.95 3.75 3.04
C GLU A 92 -1.86 2.80 3.53
N ASP A 93 -1.16 2.19 2.58
CA ASP A 93 0.04 1.39 2.84
C ASP A 93 0.88 1.31 1.55
N TYR A 94 2.08 0.75 1.64
CA TYR A 94 3.00 0.65 0.52
C TYR A 94 3.73 -0.70 0.46
N TRP A 95 4.26 -0.99 -0.73
CA TRP A 95 5.14 -2.11 -0.97
C TRP A 95 6.37 -1.67 -1.75
N ILE A 96 7.53 -2.25 -1.41
CA ILE A 96 8.78 -2.04 -2.13
C ILE A 96 9.10 -3.31 -2.91
N LEU A 97 9.19 -3.20 -4.23
CA LEU A 97 9.83 -4.20 -5.06
C LEU A 97 11.30 -3.80 -5.21
N THR A 98 12.19 -4.46 -4.48
CA THR A 98 13.63 -4.20 -4.59
C THR A 98 14.17 -4.69 -5.93
N PRO A 99 15.33 -4.19 -6.41
CA PRO A 99 16.02 -4.79 -7.56
C PRO A 99 16.19 -6.31 -7.45
N ASP A 100 16.51 -6.81 -6.24
CA ASP A 100 16.67 -8.23 -5.98
C ASP A 100 15.34 -9.00 -6.07
N ASP A 101 14.24 -8.42 -5.60
CA ASP A 101 12.91 -9.03 -5.76
C ASP A 101 12.55 -9.16 -7.23
N ILE A 102 12.85 -8.12 -8.01
CA ILE A 102 12.59 -8.07 -9.44
C ILE A 102 13.43 -9.14 -10.15
N ALA A 103 14.74 -9.15 -9.94
CA ALA A 103 15.65 -10.11 -10.55
C ALA A 103 15.28 -11.57 -10.23
N ARG A 104 14.91 -11.86 -8.97
CA ARG A 104 14.48 -13.20 -8.54
C ARG A 104 13.18 -13.65 -9.19
N GLN A 105 12.26 -12.73 -9.46
CA GLN A 105 10.93 -13.05 -10.01
C GLN A 105 10.89 -13.08 -11.55
N THR A 106 11.86 -12.43 -12.22
CA THR A 106 11.96 -12.44 -13.70
C THR A 106 12.92 -13.51 -14.25
N GLY A 107 13.50 -14.35 -13.39
CA GLY A 107 14.40 -15.43 -13.82
C GLY A 107 15.81 -14.94 -14.17
N GLY A 108 16.47 -14.33 -13.17
CA GLY A 108 17.84 -13.77 -13.28
C GLY A 108 18.90 -14.68 -13.90
#